data_AF-A0A2H9MDD9-F1
#
_entry.id   AF-A0A2H9MDD9-F1
#
_cell.length_a   1.000
_cell.length_b   1.000
_cell.length_c   1.000
_cell.angle_alpha   90.00
_cell.angle_beta   90.00
_cell.angle_gamma   90.00
#
_symmetry.space_group_name_H-M   'P 1'
#
loop_
_entity.id
_entity.type
_entity.pdbx_description
1 polymer ?
#
loop_
_entity_poly.entity_id
_entity_poly.type
_entity_poly.pdbx_seq_one_letter_code
_entity_poly.pdbx_strand_id
1 'polypeptide(L)'
;MFTKEDELILGVLKNVVHALSLFLGNNTEIVLHSFKDNDHSVVAIENGYITNRKVGSTLTEAGSKIIKKIVSENKQFVGPYRSLSPNRRILRSTTIPIRNK
;
A
#
# COMPACT_ATOMS: atom_id res chain seq x y z
N MET A 1 -13.37 14.41 -4.41
CA MET A 1 -12.32 15.30 -4.95
C MET A 1 -11.15 15.22 -3.98
N PHE A 2 -9.91 15.09 -4.46
CA PHE A 2 -8.72 15.07 -3.59
C PHE A 2 -8.54 16.45 -2.95
N THR A 3 -8.37 16.50 -1.63
CA THR A 3 -8.30 17.74 -0.85
C THR A 3 -6.87 18.07 -0.42
N LYS A 4 -6.66 19.28 0.11
CA LYS A 4 -5.39 19.67 0.72
C LYS A 4 -5.06 18.81 1.96
N GLU A 5 -6.08 18.34 2.67
CA GLU A 5 -5.90 17.40 3.78
C GLU A 5 -5.32 16.07 3.29
N ASP A 6 -5.80 15.55 2.15
CA ASP A 6 -5.26 14.33 1.54
C ASP A 6 -3.78 14.46 1.20
N GLU A 7 -3.38 15.61 0.66
CA GLU A 7 -1.99 15.88 0.32
C GLU A 7 -1.10 15.92 1.57
N LEU A 8 -1.58 16.50 2.68
CA LEU A 8 -0.90 16.50 3.96
C LEU A 8 -0.78 15.09 4.56
N ILE A 9 -1.88 14.32 4.55
CA ILE A 9 -1.89 12.93 5.03
C ILE A 9 -0.89 12.08 4.25
N LEU A 10 -0.91 12.16 2.91
CA LEU A 10 0.05 11.43 2.07
C LEU A 10 1.49 11.87 2.33
N GLY A 11 1.73 13.16 2.57
CA GLY A 11 3.04 13.68 2.94
C GLY A 11 3.58 13.07 4.23
N VAL A 12 2.75 13.02 5.29
CA VAL A 12 3.12 12.39 6.56
C VAL A 12 3.34 10.89 6.39
N LEU A 13 2.44 10.20 5.68
CA LEU A 13 2.54 8.75 5.50
C LEU A 13 3.73 8.31 4.65
N LYS A 14 4.21 9.14 3.71
CA LYS A 14 5.49 8.89 3.03
C LYS A 14 6.65 8.76 4.03
N ASN A 15 6.69 9.64 5.03
CA ASN A 15 7.70 9.57 6.09
C ASN A 15 7.51 8.34 6.97
N VAL A 16 6.26 7.95 7.27
CA VAL A 16 5.96 6.72 8.02
C VAL A 16 6.41 5.47 7.27
N VAL A 17 6.18 5.40 5.95
CA VAL A 17 6.66 4.29 5.10
C VAL A 17 8.17 4.15 5.23
N HIS A 18 8.92 5.26 5.11
CA HIS A 18 10.37 5.26 5.27
C HIS A 18 10.79 4.85 6.69
N ALA A 19 10.19 5.43 7.73
CA ALA A 19 10.53 5.11 9.12
C ALA A 19 10.32 3.62 9.43
N LEU A 20 9.19 3.04 9.00
CA LEU A 20 8.91 1.62 9.21
C LEU A 20 9.90 0.71 8.49
N SER A 21 10.45 1.11 7.33
CA SER A 21 11.44 0.29 6.62
C SER A 21 12.75 0.17 7.39
N LEU A 22 13.15 1.23 8.11
CA LEU A 22 14.30 1.22 9.00
C LEU A 22 14.16 0.24 10.17
N PHE A 23 12.95 0.07 10.70
CA PHE A 23 12.68 -0.84 11.82
C PHE A 23 12.46 -2.30 11.37
N LEU A 24 11.73 -2.50 10.28
CA LEU A 24 11.38 -3.84 9.79
C LEU A 24 12.49 -4.48 8.94
N GLY A 25 13.40 -3.65 8.43
CA GLY A 25 14.54 -4.06 7.63
C GLY A 25 14.17 -4.53 6.21
N ASN A 26 15.17 -5.09 5.53
CA ASN A 26 15.16 -5.35 4.09
C ASN A 26 14.25 -6.51 3.63
N ASN A 27 13.59 -7.21 4.56
CA ASN A 27 12.72 -8.34 4.23
C ASN A 27 11.22 -7.98 4.20
N THR A 28 10.88 -6.71 4.44
CA THR A 28 9.51 -6.24 4.44
C THR A 28 9.34 -5.10 3.44
N GLU A 29 8.41 -5.29 2.51
CA GLU A 29 7.98 -4.24 1.58
C GLU A 29 6.87 -3.42 2.22
N ILE A 30 6.95 -2.11 2.10
CA ILE A 30 5.98 -1.17 2.64
C ILE A 30 5.53 -0.28 1.51
N VAL A 31 4.22 -0.24 1.24
CA VAL A 31 3.67 0.43 0.05
C VAL A 31 2.54 1.35 0.44
N LEU A 32 2.65 2.62 0.06
CA LEU A 32 1.58 3.59 0.16
C LEU A 32 0.92 3.78 -1.20
N HIS A 33 -0.38 3.54 -1.23
CA HIS A 33 -1.22 3.78 -2.41
C HIS A 33 -2.03 5.07 -2.26
N SER A 34 -2.14 5.84 -3.35
CA SER A 34 -3.10 6.93 -3.53
C SER A 34 -4.09 6.55 -4.64
N PHE A 35 -5.36 6.91 -4.47
CA PHE A 35 -6.41 6.69 -5.48
C PHE A 35 -6.74 7.97 -6.25
N LYS A 36 -5.84 8.97 -6.24
CA LYS A 36 -5.95 10.16 -7.09
C LYS A 36 -5.80 9.82 -8.58
N ASP A 37 -4.92 8.86 -8.87
CA ASP A 37 -4.67 8.28 -10.17
C ASP A 37 -4.58 6.76 -10.01
N ASN A 38 -5.56 6.04 -10.53
CA ASN A 38 -5.64 4.59 -10.37
C ASN A 38 -4.56 3.83 -11.15
N ASP A 39 -4.07 4.41 -12.25
CA ASP A 39 -3.01 3.81 -13.06
C ASP A 39 -1.63 4.01 -12.41
N HIS A 40 -1.49 5.03 -11.55
CA HIS A 40 -0.25 5.35 -10.84
C HIS A 40 -0.44 5.32 -9.32
N SER A 41 -1.08 4.26 -8.82
CA SER A 41 -1.50 4.22 -7.42
C SER A 41 -0.34 4.26 -6.41
N VAL A 42 0.83 3.67 -6.70
CA VAL A 42 1.94 3.64 -5.74
C VAL A 42 2.62 5.00 -5.65
N VAL A 43 2.48 5.69 -4.51
CA VAL A 43 3.06 7.03 -4.29
C VAL A 43 4.27 7.04 -3.34
N ALA A 44 4.47 5.95 -2.60
CA ALA A 44 5.66 5.69 -1.79
C ALA A 44 5.87 4.18 -1.67
N ILE A 45 7.12 3.72 -1.73
CA ILE A 45 7.43 2.31 -1.55
C ILE A 45 8.85 2.14 -1.03
N GLU A 46 8.99 1.25 -0.05
CA GLU A 46 10.27 0.80 0.49
C GLU A 46 10.40 -0.69 0.25
N ASN A 47 11.62 -1.13 -0.08
CA ASN A 47 11.94 -2.53 -0.43
C ASN A 47 11.09 -3.11 -1.58
N GLY A 48 10.73 -2.27 -2.56
CA GLY A 48 9.90 -2.63 -3.72
C GLY A 48 10.46 -3.75 -4.60
N TYR A 49 11.75 -4.08 -4.46
CA TYR A 49 12.37 -5.23 -5.13
C TYR A 49 11.75 -6.58 -4.72
N ILE A 50 11.04 -6.66 -3.59
CA ILE A 50 10.36 -7.88 -3.15
C ILE A 50 9.23 -8.26 -4.11
N THR A 51 8.47 -7.27 -4.60
CA THR A 51 7.39 -7.47 -5.58
C THR A 51 7.70 -6.90 -6.96
N ASN A 52 8.91 -6.40 -7.18
CA ASN A 52 9.34 -5.68 -8.38
C ASN A 52 8.45 -4.46 -8.70
N ARG A 53 8.02 -3.75 -7.65
CA ARG A 53 7.23 -2.52 -7.75
C ARG A 53 8.08 -1.29 -7.43
N LYS A 54 7.66 -0.15 -7.98
CA LYS A 54 8.24 1.18 -7.76
C LYS A 54 7.16 2.26 -7.68
N VAL A 55 7.52 3.47 -7.27
CA VAL A 55 6.62 4.64 -7.36
C VAL A 55 6.09 4.76 -8.81
N GLY A 56 4.78 4.99 -8.93
CA GLY A 56 4.04 4.99 -10.20
C GLY A 56 3.55 3.61 -10.66
N SER A 57 3.81 2.53 -9.93
CA SER A 57 3.23 1.22 -10.28
C SER A 57 1.71 1.22 -10.08
N THR A 58 1.03 0.47 -10.94
CA THR A 58 -0.42 0.27 -10.89
C THR A 58 -0.82 -0.57 -9.67
N LEU A 59 -2.09 -0.45 -9.29
CA LEU A 59 -2.69 -1.35 -8.31
C LEU A 59 -2.90 -2.74 -8.92
N THR A 60 -2.57 -3.80 -8.18
CA THR A 60 -2.79 -5.18 -8.65
C THR A 60 -4.26 -5.59 -8.52
N GLU A 61 -4.70 -6.58 -9.29
CA GLU A 61 -6.05 -7.14 -9.18
C GLU A 61 -6.35 -7.66 -7.76
N ALA A 62 -5.36 -8.27 -7.10
CA ALA A 62 -5.47 -8.71 -5.72
C ALA A 62 -5.66 -7.52 -4.76
N GLY A 63 -4.89 -6.43 -4.96
CA GLY A 63 -5.07 -5.18 -4.23
C GLY A 63 -6.48 -4.61 -4.40
N SER A 64 -6.99 -4.57 -5.63
CA SER A 64 -8.36 -4.13 -5.94
C SER A 64 -9.42 -4.94 -5.20
N LYS A 65 -9.27 -6.26 -5.11
CA LYS A 65 -10.19 -7.13 -4.35
C LYS A 65 -10.16 -6.82 -2.85
N ILE A 66 -8.98 -6.56 -2.29
CA ILE A 66 -8.83 -6.17 -0.87
C ILE A 66 -9.49 -4.83 -0.60
N ILE A 67 -9.30 -3.84 -1.47
CA ILE A 67 -9.92 -2.51 -1.32
C ILE A 67 -11.44 -2.62 -1.42
N LYS A 68 -11.96 -3.36 -2.40
CA LYS A 68 -13.41 -3.63 -2.51
C LYS A 68 -13.96 -4.22 -1.21
N LYS A 69 -13.27 -5.21 -0.64
CA LYS A 69 -13.64 -5.82 0.65
C LYS A 69 -13.60 -4.82 1.81
N ILE A 70 -12.58 -3.98 1.88
CA ILE A 70 -12.45 -2.94 2.90
C ILE A 70 -13.62 -1.96 2.83
N VAL A 71 -13.99 -1.53 1.63
CA VAL A 71 -15.08 -0.57 1.40
C VAL A 71 -16.43 -1.22 1.69
N SER A 72 -16.71 -2.40 1.16
CA SER A 72 -18.01 -3.07 1.30
C SER A 72 -18.32 -3.51 2.73
N GLU A 73 -17.31 -3.91 3.49
CA GLU A 73 -17.46 -4.40 4.86
C GLU A 73 -17.06 -3.36 5.92
N ASN A 74 -16.76 -2.12 5.51
CA ASN A 74 -16.26 -1.03 6.36
C ASN A 74 -15.13 -1.46 7.32
N LYS A 75 -14.17 -2.24 6.82
CA LYS A 75 -13.09 -2.79 7.66
C LYS A 75 -12.04 -1.75 8.01
N GLN A 76 -11.45 -1.92 9.19
CA GLN A 76 -10.31 -1.12 9.67
C GLN A 76 -8.97 -1.67 9.18
N PHE A 77 -8.90 -2.94 8.77
CA PHE A 77 -7.76 -3.57 8.11
C PHE A 77 -8.18 -4.91 7.47
N VAL A 78 -7.35 -5.43 6.57
CA VAL A 78 -7.46 -6.79 6.00
C VAL A 78 -6.11 -7.47 6.08
N GLY A 79 -6.04 -8.60 6.78
CA GLY A 79 -4.84 -9.42 6.90
C GLY A 79 -4.79 -10.26 8.19
N PRO A 80 -3.73 -11.07 8.36
CA PRO A 80 -2.72 -11.36 7.36
C PRO A 80 -3.31 -12.22 6.22
N TYR A 81 -3.06 -11.84 4.97
CA TYR A 81 -3.39 -12.67 3.81
C TYR A 81 -2.10 -13.09 3.10
N ARG A 82 -2.18 -14.19 2.36
CA ARG A 82 -1.06 -14.71 1.59
C ARG A 82 -1.17 -14.29 0.13
N SER A 83 -0.05 -13.90 -0.46
CA SER A 83 0.11 -13.69 -1.89
C SER A 83 1.44 -14.28 -2.36
N LEU A 84 1.64 -14.33 -3.67
CA LEU A 84 2.90 -14.73 -4.26
C LEU A 84 3.60 -13.51 -4.85
N SER A 85 4.89 -13.38 -4.59
CA SER A 85 5.74 -12.44 -5.33
C SER A 85 5.96 -12.93 -6.76
N PRO A 86 6.48 -12.09 -7.68
CA PRO A 86 6.86 -12.53 -9.02
C PRO A 86 7.80 -13.74 -9.02
N ASN A 87 8.68 -13.85 -8.01
CA ASN A 87 9.62 -14.96 -7.85
C ASN A 87 9.02 -16.15 -7.06
N ARG A 88 7.68 -16.24 -6.97
CA ARG A 88 6.93 -17.32 -6.29
C ARG A 88 7.22 -17.47 -4.79
N ARG A 89 7.76 -16.43 -4.14
CA ARG A 89 7.88 -16.40 -2.68
C ARG A 89 6.53 -16.10 -2.06
N ILE A 90 6.20 -16.79 -0.96
CA ILE A 90 4.99 -16.49 -0.20
C ILE A 90 5.22 -15.19 0.57
N LEU A 91 4.33 -14.22 0.35
CA LEU A 91 4.25 -12.98 1.10
C LEU A 91 3.10 -13.07 2.10
N ARG A 92 3.29 -12.56 3.32
CA ARG A 92 2.22 -12.36 4.30
C ARG A 92 2.01 -10.86 4.44
N SER A 93 0.84 -10.38 4.06
CA SER A 93 0.56 -8.95 3.94
C SER A 93 -0.66 -8.56 4.76
N THR A 94 -0.67 -7.31 5.21
CA THR A 94 -1.81 -6.65 5.85
C THR A 94 -2.01 -5.29 5.20
N THR A 95 -3.26 -4.93 4.91
CA THR A 95 -3.63 -3.65 4.31
C THR A 95 -4.51 -2.88 5.26
N ILE A 96 -4.19 -1.59 5.45
CA ILE A 96 -4.95 -0.67 6.27
C ILE A 96 -5.50 0.43 5.36
N PRO A 97 -6.82 0.68 5.31
CA PRO A 97 -7.36 1.86 4.65
C PRO A 97 -6.98 3.12 5.43
N ILE A 98 -6.62 4.15 4.67
CA ILE A 98 -6.53 5.52 5.18
C ILE A 98 -7.78 6.24 4.73
N ARG A 99 -8.49 6.87 5.67
CA ARG A 99 -9.74 7.59 5.44
C ARG A 99 -9.54 9.03 5.89
N ASN A 100 -9.87 9.97 5.03
CA ASN A 100 -10.05 11.39 5.34
C ASN A 100 -11.53 11.63 5.75
N LYS A 101 -11.81 12.84 6.27
CA LYS A 101 -13.18 13.27 6.58
C LYS A 101 -13.89 13.86 5.37
#